data_AF-A0A2S1WKV7-F1
#
_entry.id   AF-A0A2S1WKV7-F1
#
_cell.length_a   1.000
_cell.length_b   1.000
_cell.length_c   1.000
_cell.angle_alpha   90.00
_cell.angle_beta   90.00
_cell.angle_gamma   90.00
#
_symmetry.space_group_name_H-M   'P 1'
#
loop_
_entity.id
_entity.type
_entity.pdbx_description
1 polymer ?
#
loop_
_entity_poly.entity_id
_entity_poly.type
_entity_poly.pdbx_seq_one_letter_code
_entity_poly.pdbx_strand_id
1 'polypeptide(L)'
;VHCHSAASDASGVVKAVMDELYPHFETMELPGKLRIAFACCLNMCGAVHCSDIAILAVHTHAPRVDHAALAKQCEVPNTIASCPTGAIRTATVDGKQSVEVIE
;
A
#
# COMPACT_ATOMS: atom_id res chain seq x y z
N VAL A 1 13.71 4.19 -5.51
CA VAL A 1 12.47 3.99 -4.73
C VAL A 1 12.65 4.68 -3.38
N HIS A 2 11.80 5.66 -3.05
CA HIS A 2 11.90 6.39 -1.78
C HIS A 2 11.04 5.76 -0.66
N CYS A 3 9.85 5.25 -1.02
CA CYS A 3 8.98 4.52 -0.09
C CYS A 3 9.13 3.01 -0.31
N HIS A 4 9.48 2.25 0.73
CA HIS A 4 9.73 0.81 0.65
C HIS A 4 8.46 -0.04 0.61
N SER A 5 7.31 0.51 1.01
CA SER A 5 6.01 -0.17 1.00
C SER A 5 5.15 0.17 -0.22
N ALA A 6 5.71 0.88 -1.21
CA ALA A 6 4.99 1.23 -2.42
C ALA A 6 4.69 0.00 -3.29
N ALA A 7 3.42 -0.19 -3.64
CA ALA A 7 2.95 -1.21 -4.57
C ALA A 7 2.99 -0.74 -6.04
N SER A 8 3.00 0.58 -6.28
CA SER A 8 3.11 1.18 -7.62
C SER A 8 3.88 2.50 -7.56
N ASP A 9 4.35 2.97 -8.72
CA ASP A 9 4.98 4.27 -8.87
C ASP A 9 3.94 5.40 -8.85
N ALA A 10 4.18 6.42 -8.04
CA ALA A 10 3.30 7.59 -7.94
C ALA A 10 3.55 8.58 -9.07
N SER A 11 4.81 8.92 -9.33
CA SER A 11 5.15 9.99 -10.28
C SER A 11 4.79 9.60 -11.71
N GLY A 12 5.10 8.38 -12.13
CA GLY A 12 4.78 7.87 -13.46
C GLY A 12 3.27 7.75 -13.71
N VAL A 13 2.51 7.21 -12.76
CA VAL A 13 1.05 7.09 -12.90
C VAL A 13 0.39 8.47 -12.95
N VAL A 14 0.76 9.38 -12.04
CA VAL A 14 0.21 10.74 -12.05
C VAL A 14 0.59 11.47 -13.33
N LYS A 15 1.81 11.30 -13.85
CA LYS A 15 2.21 11.86 -15.14
C LYS A 15 1.32 11.35 -16.27
N ALA A 16 1.14 10.04 -16.39
CA ALA A 16 0.29 9.45 -17.43
C ALA A 16 -1.18 9.93 -17.34
N VAL A 17 -1.72 10.01 -16.12
CA VAL A 17 -3.09 10.52 -15.90
C VAL A 17 -3.20 12.01 -16.25
N MET A 18 -2.25 12.83 -15.84
CA MET A 18 -2.28 14.27 -16.09
C MET A 18 -2.00 14.62 -17.56
N ASP A 19 -1.31 13.77 -18.31
CA ASP A 19 -1.12 13.95 -19.75
C ASP A 19 -2.44 13.81 -20.51
N GLU A 20 -3.26 12.82 -20.17
CA GLU A 20 -4.59 12.62 -20.77
C GLU A 20 -5.60 13.66 -20.29
N LEU A 21 -5.52 14.08 -19.02
CA LEU A 21 -6.45 15.04 -18.43
C LEU A 21 -6.04 16.50 -18.60
N TYR A 22 -4.90 16.77 -19.26
CA TYR A 22 -4.40 18.12 -19.47
C TYR A 22 -5.43 19.08 -20.09
N PRO A 23 -6.22 18.70 -21.12
CA PRO A 23 -7.23 19.59 -21.70
C PRO A 23 -8.31 20.05 -20.69
N HIS A 24 -8.67 19.18 -19.74
CA HIS A 24 -9.61 19.49 -18.67
C HIS A 24 -8.99 20.33 -17.54
N PHE A 25 -7.66 20.34 -17.43
CA PHE A 25 -6.95 21.11 -16.40
C PHE A 25 -6.83 22.59 -16.79
N GLU A 26 -6.67 22.90 -18.08
CA GLU A 26 -6.57 24.27 -18.59
C GLU A 26 -7.93 24.99 -18.67
N THR A 27 -9.04 24.25 -18.68
CA THR A 27 -10.39 24.79 -18.85
C THR A 27 -11.27 24.55 -17.62
N MET A 28 -12.41 25.26 -17.53
CA MET A 28 -13.41 25.09 -16.47
C MET A 28 -14.72 24.55 -17.03
N GLU A 29 -14.65 23.43 -17.76
CA GLU A 29 -15.82 22.82 -18.41
C GLU A 29 -16.53 21.76 -17.55
N LEU A 30 -15.90 21.31 -16.46
CA LEU A 30 -16.48 20.34 -15.54
C LEU A 30 -17.55 21.01 -14.65
N PRO A 31 -18.62 20.29 -14.27
CA PRO A 31 -19.72 20.84 -13.46
C PRO A 31 -19.32 21.21 -12.02
N GLY A 32 -18.13 20.82 -11.58
CA GLY A 32 -17.58 21.13 -10.27
C GLY A 32 -16.09 20.82 -10.20
N LYS A 33 -15.43 21.25 -9.12
CA LYS A 33 -14.01 20.98 -8.90
C LYS A 33 -13.79 19.49 -8.63
N LEU A 34 -13.21 18.81 -9.60
CA LEU A 34 -12.81 17.41 -9.49
C LEU A 34 -11.44 17.26 -8.80
N ARG A 35 -11.35 16.40 -7.80
CA ARG A 35 -10.09 16.03 -7.12
C ARG A 35 -9.78 14.57 -7.40
N ILE A 36 -8.70 14.37 -8.15
CA ILE A 36 -8.12 13.05 -8.40
C ILE A 36 -6.90 12.91 -7.52
N ALA A 37 -6.83 11.83 -6.74
CA ALA A 37 -5.69 11.58 -5.87
C ALA A 37 -5.18 10.15 -6.02
N PHE A 38 -3.88 10.00 -5.83
CA PHE A 38 -3.17 8.73 -5.98
C PHE A 38 -2.49 8.33 -4.66
N ALA A 39 -2.59 7.07 -4.29
CA ALA A 39 -1.81 6.45 -3.21
C ALA A 39 -1.02 5.24 -3.74
N CYS A 40 0.28 5.22 -3.45
CA CYS A 40 1.17 4.12 -3.83
C CYS A 40 1.00 2.87 -2.97
N CYS A 41 0.28 2.95 -1.85
CA CYS A 41 -0.09 1.81 -0.99
C CYS A 41 -1.29 2.17 -0.10
N LEU A 42 -1.80 1.18 0.63
CA LEU A 42 -2.97 1.30 1.51
C LEU A 42 -2.79 2.24 2.72
N ASN A 43 -1.56 2.69 3.00
CA ASN A 43 -1.32 3.73 4.01
C ASN A 43 -1.86 5.10 3.61
N MET A 44 -2.20 5.30 2.32
CA MET A 44 -2.90 6.48 1.82
C MET A 44 -2.35 7.80 2.39
N CYS A 45 -1.05 8.07 2.20
CA CYS A 45 -0.34 9.23 2.78
C CYS A 45 -0.79 10.60 2.20
N GLY A 46 -2.08 10.91 2.33
CA GLY A 46 -2.76 12.08 1.78
C GLY A 46 -4.29 11.92 1.88
N ALA A 47 -5.04 12.79 1.21
CA ALA A 47 -6.50 12.80 1.22
C ALA A 47 -7.13 11.81 0.20
N VAL A 48 -6.46 10.68 -0.08
CA VAL A 48 -6.88 9.75 -1.15
C VAL A 48 -8.21 9.08 -0.83
N HIS A 49 -8.45 8.74 0.44
CA HIS A 49 -9.69 8.13 0.93
C HIS A 49 -10.93 9.03 0.82
N CYS A 50 -10.76 10.34 0.60
CA CYS A 50 -11.86 11.32 0.51
C CYS A 50 -11.78 12.17 -0.77
N SER A 51 -11.12 11.66 -1.81
CA SER A 51 -11.07 12.27 -3.13
C SER A 51 -12.23 11.82 -4.00
N ASP A 52 -12.65 12.67 -4.96
CA ASP A 52 -13.75 12.34 -5.87
C ASP A 52 -13.41 11.10 -6.72
N ILE A 53 -12.15 11.00 -7.14
CA ILE A 53 -11.58 9.79 -7.76
C ILE A 53 -10.28 9.43 -7.04
N ALA A 54 -10.23 8.21 -6.53
CA ALA A 54 -9.07 7.67 -5.82
C ALA A 54 -8.42 6.54 -6.64
N ILE A 55 -7.13 6.68 -6.93
CA ILE A 55 -6.32 5.63 -7.54
C ILE A 55 -5.44 5.04 -6.43
N LEU A 56 -5.64 3.76 -6.13
CA LEU A 56 -4.94 3.08 -5.04
C LEU A 56 -4.24 1.83 -5.57
N ALA A 57 -2.94 1.75 -5.33
CA ALA A 57 -2.19 0.52 -5.58
C ALA A 57 -2.32 -0.44 -4.39
N VAL A 58 -2.59 -1.71 -4.70
CA VAL A 58 -2.80 -2.78 -3.72
C VAL A 58 -1.97 -4.00 -4.07
N HIS A 59 -1.49 -4.71 -3.05
CA HIS A 59 -0.91 -6.03 -3.23
C HIS A 59 -2.03 -7.07 -3.33
N THR A 60 -1.86 -8.06 -4.20
CA THR A 60 -2.84 -9.15 -4.43
C THR A 60 -2.34 -10.51 -3.93
N HIS A 61 -1.18 -10.55 -3.28
CA HIS A 61 -0.57 -11.76 -2.75
C HIS A 61 -0.21 -11.57 -1.28
N ALA A 62 -0.31 -12.67 -0.51
CA ALA A 62 0.13 -12.71 0.87
C ALA A 62 1.65 -12.46 0.97
N PRO A 63 2.14 -11.87 2.08
CA PRO A 63 3.56 -11.63 2.28
C PRO A 63 4.33 -12.94 2.40
N ARG A 64 5.51 -13.00 1.77
CA ARG A 64 6.45 -14.11 1.97
C ARG A 64 7.27 -13.87 3.23
N VAL A 65 7.31 -14.85 4.11
CA VAL A 65 8.03 -14.74 5.39
C VAL A 65 9.51 -15.07 5.20
N ASP A 66 10.38 -14.14 5.55
CA ASP A 66 11.81 -14.42 5.73
C ASP A 66 12.08 -14.85 7.18
N HIS A 67 12.03 -16.17 7.40
CA HIS A 67 12.22 -16.76 8.72
C HIS A 67 13.62 -16.51 9.31
N ALA A 68 14.63 -16.24 8.49
CA ALA A 68 16.01 -16.04 8.95
C ALA A 68 16.25 -14.62 9.50
N ALA A 69 15.58 -13.62 8.91
CA ALA A 69 15.68 -12.22 9.32
C ALA A 69 14.67 -11.82 10.40
N LEU A 70 13.50 -12.46 10.44
CA LEU A 70 12.36 -12.05 11.27
C LEU A 70 12.72 -11.91 12.75
N ALA A 71 13.38 -12.91 13.35
CA ALA A 71 13.77 -12.88 14.76
C ALA A 71 14.78 -11.77 15.11
N LYS A 72 15.47 -11.20 14.12
CA LYS A 72 16.46 -10.13 14.31
C LYS A 72 15.87 -8.73 14.11
N GLN A 73 14.80 -8.60 13.33
CA GLN A 73 14.27 -7.31 12.87
C GLN A 73 12.88 -6.99 13.43
N CYS A 74 12.12 -8.00 13.83
CA CYS A 74 10.72 -7.85 14.20
C CYS A 74 10.46 -8.34 15.63
N GLU A 75 9.56 -7.64 16.32
CA GLU A 75 8.97 -8.13 17.56
C GLU A 75 7.68 -8.91 17.21
N VAL A 76 7.67 -10.21 17.51
CA VAL A 76 6.65 -11.15 17.01
C VAL A 76 5.23 -10.79 17.48
N PRO A 77 4.98 -10.48 18.77
CA PRO A 77 3.67 -10.03 19.23
C PRO A 77 3.12 -8.81 18.48
N ASN A 78 3.91 -7.75 18.29
CA ASN A 78 3.48 -6.58 17.52
C ASN A 78 3.25 -6.91 16.04
N THR A 79 4.07 -7.78 15.45
CA THR A 79 3.88 -8.23 14.06
C THR A 79 2.54 -8.94 13.89
N ILE A 80 2.16 -9.81 14.84
CA ILE A 80 0.86 -10.49 14.84
C ILE A 80 -0.28 -9.48 15.03
N ALA A 81 -0.15 -8.57 16.01
CA ALA A 81 -1.16 -7.56 16.31
C ALA A 81 -1.41 -6.57 15.16
N SER A 82 -0.46 -6.41 14.24
CA SER A 82 -0.60 -5.54 13.07
C SER A 82 -1.62 -6.05 12.04
N CYS A 83 -1.97 -7.35 12.08
CA CYS A 83 -2.86 -7.95 11.10
C CYS A 83 -4.33 -7.69 11.46
N PRO A 84 -5.09 -6.92 10.65
CA PRO A 84 -6.48 -6.59 10.97
C PRO A 84 -7.42 -7.81 10.88
N THR A 85 -7.04 -8.86 10.17
CA THR A 85 -7.83 -10.09 10.00
C THR A 85 -7.35 -11.24 10.88
N GLY A 86 -6.24 -11.08 11.62
CA GLY A 86 -5.66 -12.15 12.44
C GLY A 86 -5.06 -13.32 11.64
N ALA A 87 -4.68 -13.09 10.38
CA ALA A 87 -4.09 -14.11 9.51
C ALA A 87 -2.65 -14.49 9.86
N ILE A 88 -1.94 -13.66 10.62
CA ILE A 88 -0.56 -13.92 11.07
C ILE A 88 -0.62 -14.66 12.41
N ARG A 89 0.01 -15.84 12.52
CA ARG A 89 0.05 -16.65 13.73
C ARG A 89 1.47 -16.97 14.18
N THR A 90 1.64 -17.28 15.47
CA THR A 90 2.92 -17.73 16.02
C THR A 90 3.31 -19.08 15.44
N ALA A 91 4.56 -19.21 15.00
CA ALA A 91 5.12 -20.47 14.54
C ALA A 91 6.56 -20.65 15.07
N THR A 92 7.06 -21.88 15.02
CA THR A 92 8.47 -22.18 15.29
C THR A 92 9.05 -22.84 14.05
N VAL A 93 10.06 -22.22 13.45
CA VAL A 93 10.74 -22.72 12.24
C VAL A 93 12.23 -22.86 12.57
N ASP A 94 12.80 -24.05 12.31
CA ASP A 94 14.20 -24.38 12.62
C ASP A 94 14.61 -24.09 14.07
N GLY A 95 13.69 -24.32 15.01
CA GLY A 95 13.91 -24.07 16.44
C GLY A 95 13.95 -22.59 16.84
N LYS A 96 13.61 -21.67 15.94
CA LYS A 96 13.54 -20.23 16.18
C LYS A 96 12.10 -19.74 16.13
N GLN A 97 11.83 -18.70 16.92
CA GLN A 97 10.52 -18.04 16.92
C GLN A 97 10.27 -17.38 15.56
N SER A 98 9.11 -17.66 14.99
CA SER A 98 8.70 -17.14 13.68
C SER A 98 7.19 -16.95 13.60
N VAL A 99 6.69 -16.67 12.39
CA VAL A 99 5.26 -16.56 12.09
C VAL A 99 4.88 -17.38 10.87
N GLU A 100 3.62 -17.77 10.81
CA GLU A 100 2.97 -18.31 9.62
C GLU A 100 1.83 -17.36 9.17
N VAL A 101 1.56 -17.33 7.87
CA VAL A 101 0.48 -16.54 7.29
C VAL A 101 -0.52 -17.50 6.67
N ILE A 102 -1.77 -17.42 7.12
CA ILE A 102 -2.87 -18.21 6.57
C ILE A 102 -3.47 -17.42 5.41
N GLU A 103 -3.59 -18.06 4.25
CA GLU A 103 -4.30 -17.52 3.09
C GLU A 103 -5.82 -17.63 3.24
#